data_AF-A0A432TRC9-F1
#
_entry.id   AF-A0A432TRC9-F1
#
_cell.length_a   1.000
_cell.length_b   1.000
_cell.length_c   1.000
_cell.angle_alpha   90.00
_cell.angle_beta   90.00
_cell.angle_gamma   90.00
#
_symmetry.space_group_name_H-M   'P 1'
#
loop_
_entity.id
_entity.type
_entity.pdbx_description
1 polymer ?
#
loop_
_entity_poly.entity_id
_entity_poly.type
_entity_poly.pdbx_seq_one_letter_code
_entity_poly.pdbx_strand_id
1 'polypeptide(L)'
;MSDCLFCKIIAGDIPADKIYEDDDVLAFHDIGAQAPHHFLVIPKKHISTLNDVDDAALVGKLTLTASQIAKDFGFAGDGYRVVMNCNEHLASPVTVLLTTKHKSHTL
;
A
#
# COMPACT_ATOMS: atom_id res chain seq x y z
N MET A 1 -15.14 -1.46 -18.29
CA MET A 1 -15.06 -1.29 -16.82
C MET A 1 -14.02 -2.29 -16.35
N SER A 2 -12.88 -1.82 -15.84
CA SER A 2 -11.78 -2.69 -15.42
C SER A 2 -12.24 -3.55 -14.24
N ASP A 3 -12.05 -4.87 -14.32
CA ASP A 3 -12.27 -5.82 -13.22
C ASP A 3 -11.20 -5.69 -12.12
N CYS A 4 -10.75 -4.46 -11.86
CA CYS A 4 -9.72 -4.15 -10.91
C CYS A 4 -10.31 -4.11 -9.49
N LEU A 5 -9.81 -5.00 -8.63
CA LEU A 5 -10.16 -5.08 -7.22
C LEU A 5 -10.00 -3.72 -6.50
N PHE A 6 -8.88 -3.03 -6.73
CA PHE A 6 -8.60 -1.76 -6.07
C PHE A 6 -9.50 -0.63 -6.56
N CYS A 7 -9.87 -0.61 -7.84
CA CYS A 7 -10.86 0.36 -8.34
C CYS A 7 -12.21 0.18 -7.64
N LYS A 8 -12.64 -1.07 -7.40
CA LYS A 8 -13.87 -1.37 -6.65
C LYS A 8 -13.77 -0.93 -5.18
N ILE A 9 -12.60 -1.06 -4.55
CA ILE A 9 -12.35 -0.53 -3.19
C ILE A 9 -12.41 1.00 -3.17
N ILE A 10 -11.77 1.66 -4.14
CA ILE A 10 -11.80 3.14 -4.27
C ILE A 10 -13.22 3.64 -4.51
N ALA A 11 -14.00 2.94 -5.34
CA ALA A 11 -15.41 3.26 -5.61
C ALA A 11 -16.35 3.00 -4.42
N GLY A 12 -15.89 2.24 -3.41
CA GLY A 12 -16.71 1.83 -2.27
C GLY A 12 -17.61 0.62 -2.53
N ASP A 13 -17.45 -0.06 -3.67
CA ASP A 13 -18.18 -1.28 -4.00
C ASP A 13 -17.75 -2.47 -3.12
N ILE A 14 -16.50 -2.46 -2.66
CA ILE A 14 -15.92 -3.45 -1.75
C ILE A 14 -15.45 -2.74 -0.49
N PRO A 15 -15.84 -3.20 0.71
CA PRO A 15 -15.39 -2.59 1.96
C PRO A 15 -13.88 -2.78 2.14
N ALA A 16 -13.22 -1.77 2.70
CA ALA A 16 -11.84 -1.83 3.12
C ALA A 16 -11.69 -1.08 4.46
N ASP A 17 -10.82 -1.58 5.33
CA ASP A 17 -10.50 -0.93 6.60
C ASP A 17 -9.48 0.19 6.36
N LYS A 18 -10.00 1.38 6.03
CA LYS A 18 -9.22 2.54 5.60
C LYS A 18 -8.49 3.18 6.79
N ILE A 19 -7.20 3.40 6.62
CA ILE A 19 -6.35 4.09 7.61
C ILE A 19 -5.86 5.46 7.14
N TYR A 20 -5.95 5.74 5.83
CA TYR A 20 -5.64 7.04 5.25
C TYR A 20 -6.38 7.20 3.93
N GLU A 21 -6.89 8.41 3.64
CA GLU A 21 -7.49 8.72 2.35
C GLU A 21 -7.33 10.22 2.06
N ASP A 22 -6.86 10.54 0.85
CA ASP A 22 -6.90 11.88 0.27
C ASP A 22 -7.34 11.84 -1.20
N ASP A 23 -7.20 12.93 -1.94
CA ASP A 23 -7.63 13.02 -3.35
C ASP A 23 -6.90 12.06 -4.30
N ASP A 24 -5.66 11.67 -3.99
CA ASP A 24 -4.81 10.86 -4.88
C ASP A 24 -4.47 9.48 -4.31
N VAL A 25 -4.54 9.29 -3.00
CA VAL A 25 -4.00 8.12 -2.29
C VAL A 25 -5.03 7.54 -1.33
N LEU A 26 -5.07 6.21 -1.27
CA LEU A 26 -5.83 5.45 -0.28
C LEU A 26 -4.89 4.46 0.40
N ALA A 27 -4.97 4.34 1.72
CA ALA A 27 -4.33 3.26 2.46
C ALA A 27 -5.33 2.50 3.33
N PHE A 28 -5.19 1.19 3.38
CA PHE A 28 -6.08 0.30 4.13
C PHE A 28 -5.38 -0.98 4.58
N HIS A 29 -5.89 -1.59 5.64
CA HIS A 29 -5.38 -2.87 6.13
C HIS A 29 -5.61 -4.01 5.13
N ASP A 30 -4.59 -4.84 4.95
CA ASP A 30 -4.73 -6.04 4.13
C ASP A 30 -5.52 -7.10 4.90
N ILE A 31 -6.50 -7.72 4.23
CA ILE A 31 -7.30 -8.83 4.78
C ILE A 31 -6.41 -10.05 5.10
N GLY A 32 -5.33 -10.24 4.33
CA GLY A 32 -4.37 -11.35 4.50
C GLY A 32 -3.18 -11.03 5.41
N ALA A 33 -3.27 -10.01 6.27
CA ALA A 33 -2.17 -9.54 7.10
C ALA A 33 -1.46 -10.67 7.89
N GLN A 34 -0.14 -10.79 7.69
CA GLN A 34 0.74 -11.73 8.43
C GLN A 34 1.58 -11.05 9.51
N ALA A 35 1.37 -9.75 9.74
CA ALA A 35 2.13 -8.93 10.66
C ALA A 35 1.21 -7.93 11.39
N PRO A 36 1.60 -7.42 12.57
CA PRO A 36 0.82 -6.47 13.36
C PRO A 36 0.51 -5.19 12.59
N HIS A 37 1.48 -4.74 11.78
CA HIS A 37 1.30 -3.66 10.83
C HIS A 37 1.51 -4.24 9.43
N HIS A 38 0.40 -4.42 8.72
CA HIS A 38 0.37 -4.84 7.32
C HIS A 38 -0.76 -4.09 6.60
N PHE A 39 -0.39 -3.18 5.71
CA PHE A 39 -1.33 -2.36 4.96
C PHE A 39 -0.80 -2.01 3.58
N LEU A 40 -1.74 -1.71 2.69
CA LEU A 40 -1.48 -1.32 1.31
C LEU A 40 -1.71 0.18 1.18
N VAL A 41 -0.78 0.87 0.51
CA VAL A 41 -0.97 2.26 0.05
C VAL A 41 -1.06 2.22 -1.48
N ILE A 42 -2.17 2.70 -2.03
CA ILE A 42 -2.48 2.63 -3.46
C ILE A 42 -2.84 4.02 -4.01
N PRO A 43 -2.55 4.27 -5.30
CA PRO A 43 -3.05 5.46 -5.98
C PRO A 43 -4.55 5.29 -6.31
N LYS A 44 -5.31 6.38 -6.22
CA LYS A 44 -6.69 6.46 -6.73
C LYS A 44 -6.74 6.44 -8.26
N LYS A 45 -5.71 7.00 -8.91
CA LYS A 45 -5.47 6.82 -10.36
C LYS A 45 -5.11 5.35 -10.61
N HIS A 46 -5.84 4.69 -11.51
CA HIS A 46 -5.52 3.33 -11.90
C HIS A 46 -4.19 3.29 -12.67
N ILE A 47 -3.23 2.50 -12.16
CA ILE A 47 -1.94 2.23 -12.78
C ILE A 47 -1.69 0.71 -12.72
N SER A 48 -1.52 0.07 -13.88
CA SER A 48 -1.44 -1.39 -13.97
C SER A 48 -0.20 -1.95 -13.30
N THR A 49 0.96 -1.37 -13.59
CA THR A 49 2.27 -1.81 -13.10
C THR A 49 3.20 -0.62 -12.86
N LEU A 50 4.33 -0.84 -12.20
CA LEU A 50 5.33 0.22 -12.02
C LEU A 50 5.88 0.72 -13.38
N ASN A 51 5.84 -0.10 -14.43
CA ASN A 51 6.30 0.27 -15.77
C ASN A 51 5.39 1.30 -16.45
N ASP A 52 4.15 1.43 -15.97
CA ASP A 52 3.13 2.34 -16.53
C ASP A 52 3.08 3.68 -15.76
N VAL A 53 3.99 3.88 -14.80
CA VAL A 53 4.10 5.14 -14.07
C VAL A 53 4.71 6.22 -14.96
N ASP A 54 3.99 7.32 -15.09
CA ASP A 54 4.41 8.55 -15.75
C ASP A 54 4.55 9.75 -14.79
N ASP A 55 4.12 9.58 -13.54
CA ASP A 55 4.03 10.64 -12.53
C ASP A 55 4.92 10.36 -11.32
N ALA A 56 6.09 11.00 -11.29
CA ALA A 56 7.03 10.89 -10.18
C ALA A 56 6.49 11.48 -8.88
N ALA A 57 5.64 12.52 -8.94
CA ALA A 57 5.08 13.15 -7.75
C ALA A 57 4.09 12.22 -7.05
N LEU A 58 3.25 11.52 -7.82
CA LEU A 58 2.33 10.52 -7.29
C LEU A 58 3.08 9.36 -6.60
N VAL A 59 4.15 8.83 -7.22
CA VAL A 59 4.96 7.78 -6.58
C VAL A 59 5.66 8.27 -5.32
N GLY A 60 6.18 9.50 -5.34
CA GLY A 60 6.73 10.15 -4.15
C GLY A 60 5.68 10.25 -3.04
N LYS A 61 4.45 10.68 -3.39
CA LYS A 61 3.33 10.78 -2.47
C LYS A 61 2.99 9.44 -1.82
N LEU A 62 2.87 8.35 -2.59
CA LEU A 62 2.62 7.01 -2.05
C LEU A 62 3.65 6.62 -0.97
N THR A 63 4.93 6.89 -1.26
CA THR A 63 6.04 6.55 -0.37
C THR A 63 6.09 7.43 0.88
N LEU A 64 5.75 8.71 0.75
CA LEU A 64 5.66 9.64 1.87
C LEU A 64 4.46 9.33 2.77
N THR A 65 3.30 9.00 2.19
CA THR A 65 2.11 8.54 2.93
C THR A 65 2.42 7.30 3.75
N ALA A 66 3.11 6.32 3.17
CA ALA A 66 3.61 5.16 3.89
C ALA A 66 4.46 5.52 5.12
N SER A 67 5.43 6.43 4.96
CA SER A 67 6.28 6.88 6.07
C SER A 67 5.51 7.65 7.12
N GLN A 68 4.51 8.45 6.72
CA GLN A 68 3.65 9.20 7.62
C GLN A 68 2.81 8.24 8.49
N ILE A 69 2.14 7.26 7.88
CA ILE A 69 1.35 6.25 8.60
C ILE A 69 2.24 5.49 9.59
N ALA A 70 3.47 5.14 9.21
CA ALA A 70 4.40 4.46 10.12
C ALA A 70 4.76 5.29 11.36
N LYS A 71 4.84 6.63 11.23
CA LYS A 71 5.05 7.54 12.37
C LYS A 71 3.79 7.65 13.21
N ASP A 72 2.64 7.79 12.58
CA ASP A 72 1.35 7.95 13.26
C ASP A 72 0.99 6.71 14.08
N PHE A 73 1.33 5.52 13.59
CA PHE A 73 1.13 4.24 14.27
C PHE A 73 2.27 3.89 15.25
N GLY A 74 3.32 4.73 15.34
CA GLY A 74 4.36 4.61 16.35
C GLY A 74 5.43 3.53 16.10
N PHE A 75 5.45 2.88 14.94
CA PHE A 75 6.43 1.82 14.63
C PHE A 75 7.59 2.28 13.73
N ALA A 76 7.63 3.56 13.33
CA ALA A 76 8.69 4.09 12.47
C ALA A 76 10.11 3.88 13.05
N GLY A 77 10.28 3.96 14.37
CA GLY A 77 11.57 3.75 15.04
C GLY A 77 12.03 2.29 15.09
N ASP A 78 11.09 1.34 15.06
CA ASP A 78 11.39 -0.10 15.09
C ASP A 78 11.83 -0.63 13.71
N GLY A 79 11.54 0.14 12.66
CA GLY A 79 11.81 -0.22 11.27
C GLY A 79 10.66 -1.00 10.63
N TYR A 80 10.48 -0.78 9.33
CA TYR A 80 9.46 -1.43 8.51
C TYR A 80 9.98 -1.64 7.10
N ARG A 81 9.38 -2.60 6.40
CA ARG A 81 9.68 -2.87 5.00
C ARG A 81 8.64 -2.22 4.11
N VAL A 82 9.10 -1.51 3.09
CA VAL A 82 8.29 -0.94 2.01
C VAL A 82 8.57 -1.74 0.75
N VAL A 83 7.53 -2.33 0.12
CA VAL A 83 7.69 -3.16 -1.09
C VAL A 83 6.71 -2.69 -2.15
N MET A 84 7.21 -2.56 -3.38
CA MET A 84 6.39 -2.45 -4.59
C MET A 84 6.68 -3.65 -5.47
N ASN A 85 5.64 -4.39 -5.84
CA ASN A 85 5.75 -5.48 -6.78
C ASN A 85 5.27 -5.05 -8.17
N CYS A 86 5.84 -5.67 -9.20
CA CYS A 86 5.55 -5.34 -10.60
C CYS A 86 5.41 -6.61 -11.42
N ASN A 87 4.39 -6.64 -12.28
CA ASN A 87 4.01 -7.76 -13.15
C ASN A 87 3.51 -9.01 -12.40
N GLU A 88 2.97 -9.96 -13.17
CA GLU A 88 2.26 -11.14 -12.69
C GLU A 88 3.07 -12.04 -11.75
N HIS A 89 4.40 -12.08 -11.90
CA HIS A 89 5.25 -12.94 -11.08
C HIS A 89 5.33 -12.50 -9.62
N LEU A 90 5.05 -11.22 -9.34
CA LEU A 90 5.16 -10.64 -8.00
C LEU A 90 3.86 -9.96 -7.53
N ALA A 91 2.76 -10.10 -8.28
CA ALA A 91 1.49 -9.39 -8.15
C ALA A 91 1.44 -7.97 -8.76
N SER A 92 0.27 -7.64 -9.30
CA SER A 92 -0.14 -6.33 -9.84
C SER A 92 -1.55 -6.05 -9.31
N PRO A 93 -1.95 -4.81 -8.93
CA PRO A 93 -1.43 -3.45 -9.28
C PRO A 93 -0.31 -2.80 -8.43
N VAL A 94 0.17 -1.60 -8.84
CA VAL A 94 1.13 -0.75 -8.07
C VAL A 94 0.62 -0.55 -6.65
N THR A 95 1.32 -1.16 -5.71
CA THR A 95 0.97 -1.13 -4.31
C THR A 95 2.21 -0.96 -3.49
N VAL A 96 2.18 -0.04 -2.53
CA VAL A 96 3.19 0.03 -1.50
C VAL A 96 2.71 -0.82 -0.33
N LEU A 97 3.32 -1.99 -0.17
CA LEU A 97 3.09 -2.83 0.99
C LEU A 97 4.03 -2.42 2.11
N LEU A 98 3.44 -2.07 3.26
CA LEU A 98 4.19 -1.87 4.49
C LEU A 98 4.02 -3.08 5.39
N THR A 99 5.14 -3.63 5.85
CA THR A 99 5.13 -4.72 6.83
C THR A 99 6.21 -4.56 7.88
N THR A 100 5.84 -4.75 9.13
CA THR A 100 6.79 -4.92 10.24
C THR A 100 7.11 -6.40 10.40
N LYS A 101 8.37 -6.78 10.64
CA LYS A 101 8.69 -8.16 11.02
C LYS A 101 8.04 -8.47 12.38
N HIS A 102 7.43 -9.65 12.51
CA HIS A 102 7.24 -10.23 13.84
C HIS A 102 8.63 -10.38 14.48
N LYS A 103 8.78 -9.95 15.74
CA LYS A 103 9.93 -10.32 16.59
C LYS A 103 9.88 -11.83 16.86
N SER A 104 10.09 -12.66 15.85
CA SER A 104 10.52 -14.02 16.05
C SER A 104 12.04 -13.93 16.18
N HIS A 105 12.53 -14.23 17.39
CA HIS A 105 13.95 -14.45 17.63
C HIS A 105 14.51 -15.37 16.53
N THR A 106 15.60 -14.96 15.88
CA THR A 106 16.87 -15.70 15.70
C THR A 106 17.64 -15.06 14.54
N LEU A 107 18.96 -15.00 14.74
CA LEU A 107 20.02 -14.54 13.84
C LEU A 107 19.96 -15.19 12.45
#